data_AF-X1NXB3-F1
#
_entry.id   AF-X1NXB3-F1
#
_cell.length_a   1.000
_cell.length_b   1.000
_cell.length_c   1.000
_cell.angle_alpha   90.00
_cell.angle_beta   90.00
_cell.angle_gamma   90.00
#
_symmetry.space_group_name_H-M   'P 1'
#
loop_
_entity.id
_entity.type
_entity.pdbx_description
1 polymer ?
#
loop_
_entity_poly.entity_id
_entity_poly.type
_entity_poly.pdbx_seq_one_letter_code
_entity_poly.pdbx_strand_id
1 'polypeptide(L)'
;MNQIKQDYVTARFMLMLSRYKDLNLDFVHKRVKIIDTLDYSLYNTYIELVKASFKGFYDVLDKIAYFINDYLRLGIPDRRVSFRAVWYQSSRDKTIREQILATENFSLNALFSLHQDFEDGEFKNLKLTRDALTHRFVNVKLFYDTEDIENMSESSLVSLTLELARATRNAILYLLQFVHTEEVKKERESTGFIPTLYAQEIPDELK
;
A
#
# COMPACT_ATOMS: atom_id res chain seq x y z
N MET A 1 8.50 -5.12 -10.22
CA MET A 1 7.15 -4.76 -10.75
C MET A 1 6.13 -5.90 -10.61
N ASN A 2 6.44 -7.14 -11.01
CA ASN A 2 5.50 -8.27 -10.87
C ASN A 2 5.06 -8.51 -9.42
N GLN A 3 6.00 -8.44 -8.47
CA GLN A 3 5.67 -8.59 -7.04
C GLN A 3 4.66 -7.53 -6.57
N ILE A 4 4.84 -6.25 -6.93
CA ILE A 4 3.90 -5.15 -6.61
C ILE A 4 2.49 -5.48 -7.11
N LYS A 5 2.38 -6.02 -8.34
CA LYS A 5 1.08 -6.43 -8.90
C LYS A 5 0.48 -7.60 -8.11
N GLN A 6 1.27 -8.61 -7.78
CA GLN A 6 0.81 -9.77 -7.03
C GLN A 6 0.37 -9.42 -5.61
N ASP A 7 1.13 -8.58 -4.91
CA ASP A 7 0.78 -8.10 -3.57
C ASP A 7 -0.54 -7.32 -3.59
N TYR A 8 -0.73 -6.44 -4.57
CA TYR A 8 -1.96 -5.68 -4.73
C TYR A 8 -3.17 -6.59 -5.02
N VAL A 9 -3.01 -7.56 -5.93
CA VAL A 9 -4.09 -8.52 -6.26
C VAL A 9 -4.42 -9.38 -5.04
N THR A 10 -3.41 -9.81 -4.28
CA THR A 10 -3.58 -10.60 -3.05
C THR A 10 -4.32 -9.80 -1.98
N ALA A 11 -3.90 -8.55 -1.72
CA ALA A 11 -4.59 -7.67 -0.77
C ALA A 11 -6.05 -7.44 -1.18
N ARG A 12 -6.31 -7.21 -2.46
CA ARG A 12 -7.68 -7.08 -3.00
C ARG A 12 -8.49 -8.37 -2.85
N PHE A 13 -7.87 -9.52 -3.06
CA PHE A 13 -8.53 -10.82 -2.87
C PHE A 13 -8.93 -11.02 -1.41
N MET A 14 -8.06 -10.68 -0.45
CA MET A 14 -8.39 -10.75 0.99
C MET A 14 -9.56 -9.83 1.35
N LEU A 15 -9.62 -8.62 0.77
CA LEU A 15 -10.76 -7.72 0.95
C LEU A 15 -12.05 -8.30 0.38
N MET A 16 -12.00 -8.95 -0.78
CA MET A 16 -13.19 -9.61 -1.35
C MET A 16 -13.64 -10.78 -0.47
N LEU A 17 -12.68 -11.61 -0.04
CA LEU A 17 -12.92 -12.79 0.79
C LEU A 17 -13.56 -12.42 2.13
N SER A 18 -13.17 -11.29 2.73
CA SER A 18 -13.78 -10.79 3.98
C SER A 18 -15.25 -10.42 3.84
N ARG A 19 -15.75 -10.23 2.61
CA ARG A 19 -17.15 -9.89 2.32
C ARG A 19 -17.97 -11.08 1.82
N TYR A 20 -17.32 -12.17 1.43
CA TYR A 20 -17.98 -13.34 0.90
C TYR A 20 -18.45 -14.26 2.02
N LYS A 21 -19.61 -13.93 2.61
CA LYS A 21 -20.16 -14.62 3.79
C LYS A 21 -20.60 -16.06 3.52
N ASP A 22 -20.83 -16.44 2.27
CA ASP A 22 -21.20 -17.81 1.89
C ASP A 22 -20.05 -18.81 2.10
N LEU A 23 -18.80 -18.31 2.17
CA LEU A 23 -17.65 -19.12 2.56
C LEU A 23 -17.55 -19.14 4.09
N ASN A 24 -17.79 -20.30 4.70
CA ASN A 24 -17.60 -20.48 6.13
C ASN A 24 -16.10 -20.48 6.48
N LEU A 25 -15.65 -19.42 7.17
CA LEU A 25 -14.28 -19.25 7.65
C LEU A 25 -14.15 -19.42 9.17
N ASP A 26 -15.21 -19.88 9.85
CA ASP A 26 -15.24 -20.04 11.31
C ASP A 26 -14.28 -21.15 11.77
N PHE A 27 -13.95 -22.08 10.87
CA PHE A 27 -13.00 -23.15 11.15
C PHE A 27 -11.62 -22.64 11.56
N VAL A 28 -11.22 -21.42 11.13
CA VAL A 28 -9.93 -20.81 11.45
C VAL A 28 -9.78 -20.56 12.96
N HIS A 29 -10.89 -20.27 13.64
CA HIS A 29 -10.90 -20.02 15.09
C HIS A 29 -11.19 -21.27 15.91
N LYS A 30 -11.34 -22.46 15.30
CA LYS A 30 -11.55 -23.70 16.06
C LYS A 30 -10.38 -23.91 17.03
N ARG A 31 -10.71 -24.05 18.31
CA ARG A 31 -9.77 -24.27 19.42
C ARG A 31 -8.87 -23.07 19.75
N VAL A 32 -9.21 -21.87 19.27
CA VAL A 32 -8.60 -20.62 19.72
C VAL A 32 -9.41 -20.11 20.92
N LYS A 33 -8.76 -19.87 22.07
CA LYS A 33 -9.42 -19.32 23.25
C LYS A 33 -9.26 -17.80 23.26
N ILE A 34 -10.35 -17.10 23.04
CA ILE A 34 -10.43 -15.63 23.15
C ILE A 34 -11.25 -15.32 24.41
N ILE A 35 -10.74 -14.41 25.24
CA ILE A 35 -11.42 -14.00 26.47
C ILE A 35 -12.32 -12.82 26.12
N ASP A 36 -13.62 -12.96 26.40
CA ASP A 36 -14.57 -11.85 26.31
C ASP A 36 -14.31 -10.87 27.47
N THR A 37 -13.90 -9.66 27.11
CA THR A 37 -13.61 -8.55 28.04
C THR A 37 -14.82 -7.65 28.29
N LEU A 38 -16.00 -7.99 27.74
CA LEU A 38 -17.23 -7.19 27.79
C LEU A 38 -17.08 -5.79 27.20
N ASP A 39 -16.11 -5.61 26.30
CA ASP A 39 -15.82 -4.35 25.61
C ASP A 39 -16.45 -4.28 24.21
N TYR A 40 -17.29 -5.26 23.87
CA TYR A 40 -17.95 -5.44 22.58
C TYR A 40 -17.01 -5.57 21.37
N SER A 41 -15.74 -5.95 21.60
CA SER A 41 -14.78 -6.22 20.55
C SER A 41 -15.13 -7.49 19.76
N LEU A 42 -15.12 -7.36 18.45
CA LEU A 42 -15.37 -8.43 17.49
C LEU A 42 -14.06 -9.10 17.10
N TYR A 43 -14.00 -10.41 17.33
CA TYR A 43 -12.89 -11.25 16.89
C TYR A 43 -13.42 -12.32 15.94
N ASN A 44 -13.27 -12.09 14.64
CA ASN A 44 -13.64 -13.06 13.62
C ASN A 44 -12.69 -12.99 12.41
N THR A 45 -12.66 -14.06 11.61
CA THR A 45 -11.75 -14.18 10.47
C THR A 45 -11.97 -13.09 9.43
N TYR A 46 -13.21 -12.66 9.22
CA TYR A 46 -13.55 -11.64 8.22
C TYR A 46 -12.93 -10.29 8.56
N ILE A 47 -12.98 -9.87 9.84
CA ILE A 47 -12.33 -8.63 10.30
C ILE A 47 -10.81 -8.72 10.13
N GLU A 48 -10.21 -9.86 10.50
CA GLU A 48 -8.77 -10.05 10.36
C GLU A 48 -8.33 -10.07 8.88
N LEU A 49 -9.17 -10.57 7.97
CA LEU A 49 -8.95 -10.45 6.53
C LEU A 49 -8.98 -8.99 6.03
N VAL A 50 -9.89 -8.14 6.57
CA VAL A 50 -9.89 -6.70 6.24
C VAL A 50 -8.60 -6.05 6.75
N LYS A 51 -8.19 -6.31 7.99
CA LYS A 51 -6.93 -5.78 8.56
C LYS A 51 -5.70 -6.24 7.77
N ALA A 52 -5.66 -7.52 7.38
CA ALA A 52 -4.59 -8.07 6.55
C ALA A 52 -4.55 -7.42 5.16
N SER A 53 -5.72 -7.23 4.53
CA SER A 53 -5.86 -6.51 3.26
C SER A 53 -5.34 -5.08 3.35
N PHE A 54 -5.74 -4.36 4.40
CA PHE A 54 -5.29 -2.99 4.65
C PHE A 54 -3.77 -2.91 4.74
N LYS A 55 -3.14 -3.76 5.55
CA LYS A 55 -1.68 -3.86 5.66
C LYS A 55 -1.04 -4.16 4.30
N GLY A 56 -1.59 -5.12 3.56
CA GLY A 56 -1.10 -5.49 2.23
C GLY A 56 -1.13 -4.33 1.23
N PHE A 57 -2.18 -3.50 1.22
CA PHE A 57 -2.22 -2.33 0.34
C PHE A 57 -1.19 -1.25 0.72
N TYR A 58 -0.89 -1.11 2.01
CA TYR A 58 0.13 -0.17 2.46
C TYR A 58 1.55 -0.69 2.18
N ASP A 59 1.78 -1.99 2.35
CA ASP A 59 3.04 -2.66 1.98
C ASP A 59 3.36 -2.49 0.49
N VAL A 60 2.32 -2.45 -0.37
CA VAL A 60 2.49 -2.12 -1.79
C VAL A 60 3.03 -0.71 -1.99
N LEU A 61 2.57 0.29 -1.23
CA LEU A 61 3.11 1.66 -1.29
C LEU A 61 4.58 1.69 -0.87
N ASP A 62 4.94 0.97 0.19
CA ASP A 62 6.35 0.87 0.62
C ASP A 62 7.20 0.18 -0.46
N LYS A 63 6.71 -0.87 -1.13
CA LYS A 63 7.40 -1.51 -2.26
C LYS A 63 7.55 -0.60 -3.48
N ILE A 64 6.58 0.28 -3.74
CA ILE A 64 6.74 1.36 -4.73
C ILE A 64 7.92 2.26 -4.36
N ALA A 65 8.08 2.58 -3.08
CA ALA A 65 9.21 3.38 -2.59
C ALA A 65 10.57 2.69 -2.79
N TYR A 66 10.66 1.38 -2.52
CA TYR A 66 11.86 0.58 -2.85
C TYR A 66 12.16 0.60 -4.34
N PHE A 67 11.15 0.42 -5.18
CA PHE A 67 11.33 0.50 -6.62
C PHE A 67 11.90 1.87 -7.04
N ILE A 68 11.35 2.98 -6.54
CA ILE A 68 11.83 4.33 -6.86
C ILE A 68 13.27 4.53 -6.37
N ASN A 69 13.59 4.07 -5.16
CA ASN A 69 14.93 4.13 -4.59
C ASN A 69 15.97 3.47 -5.50
N ASP A 70 15.67 2.28 -6.01
CA ASP A 70 16.57 1.52 -6.86
C ASP A 70 16.63 2.10 -8.27
N TYR A 71 15.46 2.43 -8.86
CA TYR A 71 15.34 2.92 -10.22
C TYR A 71 16.07 4.26 -10.42
N LEU A 72 15.93 5.19 -9.47
CA LEU A 72 16.62 6.49 -9.48
C LEU A 72 17.97 6.45 -8.76
N ARG A 73 18.40 5.30 -8.24
CA ARG A 73 19.65 5.12 -7.49
C ARG A 73 19.80 6.14 -6.35
N LEU A 74 18.75 6.34 -5.56
CA LEU A 74 18.70 7.33 -4.49
C LEU A 74 19.63 6.98 -3.31
N GLY A 75 20.02 5.71 -3.18
CA GLY A 75 21.01 5.25 -2.19
C GLY A 75 20.50 5.26 -0.75
N ILE A 76 19.18 5.22 -0.54
CA ILE A 76 18.59 5.12 0.79
C ILE A 76 18.81 3.69 1.30
N PRO A 77 19.35 3.50 2.51
CA PRO A 77 19.52 2.16 3.07
C PRO A 77 18.16 1.47 3.25
N ASP A 78 18.04 0.20 2.85
CA ASP A 78 16.79 -0.58 2.82
C ASP A 78 15.92 -0.36 4.07
N ARG A 79 16.51 -0.48 5.27
CA ARG A 79 15.80 -0.33 6.55
C ARG A 79 15.13 1.03 6.77
N ARG A 80 15.43 2.03 5.94
CA ARG A 80 14.88 3.39 6.03
C ARG A 80 13.96 3.73 4.85
N VAL A 81 13.88 2.86 3.85
CA VAL A 81 13.00 3.09 2.70
C VAL A 81 11.56 2.90 3.14
N SER A 82 10.76 3.92 2.89
CA SER A 82 9.30 3.90 3.05
C SER A 82 8.69 4.86 2.04
N PHE A 83 7.40 4.71 1.79
CA PHE A 83 6.66 5.61 0.90
C PHE A 83 6.77 7.08 1.33
N ARG A 84 7.03 7.34 2.61
CA ARG A 84 7.30 8.69 3.13
C ARG A 84 8.74 9.14 2.92
N ALA A 85 9.71 8.28 3.20
CA ALA A 85 11.11 8.66 3.25
C ALA A 85 11.76 8.83 1.87
N VAL A 86 11.20 8.19 0.82
CA VAL A 86 11.82 8.16 -0.51
C VAL A 86 11.97 9.54 -1.15
N TRP A 87 11.07 10.49 -0.82
CA TRP A 87 11.02 11.81 -1.46
C TRP A 87 12.07 12.79 -0.97
N TYR A 88 12.50 12.67 0.29
CA TYR A 88 13.24 13.71 0.99
C TYR A 88 14.69 13.33 1.27
N GLN A 89 15.59 14.32 1.29
CA GLN A 89 17.02 14.11 1.57
C GLN A 89 17.23 13.55 2.98
N SER A 90 16.48 14.05 3.96
CA SER A 90 16.46 13.50 5.32
C SER A 90 15.07 13.63 5.96
N SER A 91 14.84 12.95 7.08
CA SER A 91 13.57 13.09 7.82
C SER A 91 13.41 14.43 8.53
N ARG A 92 14.50 15.18 8.73
CA ARG A 92 14.51 16.51 9.39
C ARG A 92 14.44 17.65 8.39
N ASP A 93 14.95 17.40 7.19
CA ASP A 93 14.99 18.35 6.10
C ASP A 93 14.05 17.86 4.99
N LYS A 94 12.88 18.50 4.88
CA LYS A 94 11.85 18.20 3.87
C LYS A 94 12.25 18.68 2.45
N THR A 95 13.53 18.92 2.19
CA THR A 95 14.04 19.17 0.84
C THR A 95 13.90 17.92 -0.01
N ILE A 96 13.25 18.06 -1.17
CA ILE A 96 13.06 16.99 -2.15
C ILE A 96 14.42 16.63 -2.78
N ARG A 97 14.66 15.34 -2.99
CA ARG A 97 15.91 14.86 -3.60
C ARG A 97 16.10 15.40 -5.02
N GLU A 98 17.30 15.86 -5.32
CA GLU A 98 17.65 16.41 -6.64
C GLU A 98 17.40 15.41 -7.77
N GLN A 99 17.66 14.12 -7.55
CA GLN A 99 17.40 13.06 -8.53
C GLN A 99 15.93 12.96 -8.91
N ILE A 100 15.01 13.26 -7.98
CA ILE A 100 13.57 13.26 -8.23
C ILE A 100 13.21 14.49 -9.06
N LEU A 101 13.72 15.67 -8.68
CA LEU A 101 13.48 16.92 -9.40
C LEU A 101 14.01 16.85 -10.85
N ALA A 102 15.18 16.27 -11.04
CA ALA A 102 15.84 16.13 -12.34
C ALA A 102 15.05 15.26 -13.35
N THR A 103 14.10 14.43 -12.88
CA THR A 103 13.26 13.63 -13.80
C THR A 103 12.27 14.49 -14.58
N GLU A 104 11.84 15.63 -14.01
CA GLU A 104 10.74 16.48 -14.52
C GLU A 104 9.49 15.66 -14.92
N ASN A 105 9.25 14.53 -14.22
CA ASN A 105 8.24 13.57 -14.62
C ASN A 105 6.90 13.81 -13.91
N PHE A 106 5.86 14.18 -14.67
CA PHE A 106 4.53 14.44 -14.11
C PHE A 106 3.93 13.26 -13.33
N SER A 107 4.21 12.02 -13.71
CA SER A 107 3.67 10.85 -13.00
C SER A 107 4.40 10.59 -11.68
N LEU A 108 5.69 10.91 -11.61
CA LEU A 108 6.42 10.91 -10.35
C LEU A 108 5.94 12.04 -9.43
N ASN A 109 5.64 13.21 -9.99
CA ASN A 109 5.02 14.31 -9.24
C ASN A 109 3.63 13.92 -8.72
N ALA A 110 2.82 13.19 -9.50
CA ALA A 110 1.53 12.68 -9.02
C ALA A 110 1.69 11.69 -7.86
N LEU A 111 2.72 10.83 -7.87
CA LEU A 111 3.06 9.98 -6.72
C LEU A 111 3.50 10.78 -5.50
N PHE A 112 4.28 11.84 -5.71
CA PHE A 112 4.68 12.74 -4.64
C PHE A 112 3.47 13.46 -4.03
N SER A 113 2.56 13.99 -4.85
CA SER A 113 1.32 14.61 -4.37
C SER A 113 0.46 13.61 -3.59
N LEU A 114 0.31 12.38 -4.10
CA LEU A 114 -0.37 11.30 -3.38
C LEU A 114 0.27 11.05 -2.01
N HIS A 115 1.61 11.05 -1.92
CA HIS A 115 2.30 10.95 -0.63
C HIS A 115 1.95 12.12 0.31
N GLN A 116 1.89 13.35 -0.19
CA GLN A 116 1.52 14.51 0.63
C GLN A 116 0.11 14.37 1.22
N ASP A 117 -0.82 13.75 0.49
CA ASP A 117 -2.17 13.47 0.98
C ASP A 117 -2.16 12.52 2.19
N PHE A 118 -1.19 11.60 2.29
CA PHE A 118 -1.01 10.74 3.47
C PHE A 118 -0.40 11.48 4.68
N GLU A 119 0.40 12.53 4.45
CA GLU A 119 1.02 13.27 5.55
C GLU A 119 0.03 14.22 6.20
N ASP A 120 -0.52 15.14 5.40
CA ASP A 120 -1.29 16.29 5.89
C ASP A 120 -2.61 16.50 5.10
N GLY A 121 -3.00 15.58 4.21
CA GLY A 121 -4.20 15.68 3.39
C GLY A 121 -5.28 14.64 3.71
N GLU A 122 -6.05 14.26 2.69
CA GLU A 122 -7.24 13.40 2.83
C GLU A 122 -6.92 11.99 3.35
N PHE A 123 -5.73 11.45 3.04
CA PHE A 123 -5.32 10.11 3.42
C PHE A 123 -4.61 10.03 4.78
N LYS A 124 -4.61 11.10 5.56
CA LYS A 124 -4.01 11.13 6.90
C LYS A 124 -4.55 10.03 7.81
N ASN A 125 -5.86 9.77 7.78
CA ASN A 125 -6.47 8.73 8.59
C ASN A 125 -6.01 7.32 8.18
N LEU A 126 -5.69 7.10 6.90
CA LEU A 126 -5.13 5.82 6.43
C LEU A 126 -3.74 5.58 7.02
N LYS A 127 -2.89 6.61 7.05
CA LYS A 127 -1.57 6.52 7.70
C LYS A 127 -1.69 6.22 9.20
N LEU A 128 -2.55 6.96 9.91
CA LEU A 128 -2.72 6.75 11.35
C LEU A 128 -3.28 5.35 11.66
N THR A 129 -4.22 4.87 10.85
CA THR A 129 -4.77 3.51 10.96
C THR A 129 -3.70 2.45 10.69
N ARG A 130 -2.83 2.66 9.70
CA ARG A 130 -1.67 1.78 9.44
C ARG A 130 -0.75 1.70 10.65
N ASP A 131 -0.41 2.84 11.24
CA ASP A 131 0.50 2.89 12.38
C ASP A 131 -0.11 2.17 13.60
N ALA A 132 -1.41 2.36 13.85
CA ALA A 132 -2.15 1.62 14.89
C ALA A 132 -2.18 0.11 14.62
N LEU A 133 -2.48 -0.32 13.39
CA LEU A 133 -2.51 -1.73 12.99
C LEU A 133 -1.13 -2.41 13.04
N THR A 134 -0.04 -1.67 12.90
CA THR A 134 1.33 -2.19 12.83
C THR A 134 1.99 -2.24 14.20
N HIS A 135 1.81 -1.19 15.01
CA HIS A 135 2.54 -1.03 16.28
C HIS A 135 1.66 -1.19 17.53
N ARG A 136 0.32 -1.18 17.38
CA ARG A 136 -0.64 -1.30 18.47
C ARG A 136 -1.76 -2.27 18.07
N PHE A 137 -3.02 -1.83 18.18
CA PHE A 137 -4.20 -2.58 17.80
C PHE A 137 -5.27 -1.62 17.27
N VAL A 138 -6.12 -2.14 16.39
CA VAL A 138 -7.40 -1.52 16.02
C VAL A 138 -8.49 -2.48 16.45
N ASN A 139 -9.30 -2.04 17.41
CA ASN A 139 -10.44 -2.75 17.94
C ASN A 139 -11.65 -2.47 17.05
N VAL A 140 -12.22 -3.54 16.53
CA VAL A 140 -13.48 -3.46 15.79
C VAL A 140 -14.59 -3.80 16.76
N LYS A 141 -15.52 -2.88 17.01
CA LYS A 141 -16.54 -3.03 18.06
C LYS A 141 -17.96 -2.96 17.51
N LEU A 142 -18.88 -3.67 18.17
CA LEU A 142 -20.33 -3.54 17.93
C LEU A 142 -20.88 -2.22 18.47
N PHE A 143 -20.40 -1.81 19.65
CA PHE A 143 -20.83 -0.61 20.36
C PHE A 143 -19.61 0.18 20.84
N TYR A 144 -19.69 1.49 20.71
CA TYR A 144 -18.70 2.45 21.18
C TYR A 144 -19.38 3.81 21.34
N ASP A 145 -18.85 4.66 22.22
CA ASP A 145 -19.39 6.02 22.42
C ASP A 145 -19.00 6.96 21.27
N THR A 146 -17.76 6.84 20.79
CA THR A 146 -17.20 7.61 19.67
C THR A 146 -16.25 6.75 18.84
N GLU A 147 -16.27 6.89 17.50
CA GLU A 147 -15.24 6.26 16.65
C GLU A 147 -13.93 7.04 16.74
N ASP A 148 -12.83 6.30 16.80
CA ASP A 148 -11.48 6.81 16.64
C ASP A 148 -10.61 5.78 15.88
N ILE A 149 -9.31 6.05 15.74
CA ILE A 149 -8.37 5.19 15.01
C ILE A 149 -8.19 3.81 15.68
N GLU A 150 -8.31 3.74 17.01
CA GLU A 150 -8.13 2.51 17.78
C GLU A 150 -9.46 1.77 18.01
N ASN A 151 -10.60 2.44 17.90
CA ASN A 151 -11.94 1.88 18.12
C ASN A 151 -12.88 2.31 16.99
N MET A 152 -13.24 1.37 16.12
CA MET A 152 -14.11 1.66 14.97
C MET A 152 -15.07 0.51 14.65
N SER A 153 -16.10 0.78 13.85
CA SER A 153 -16.97 -0.25 13.30
C SER A 153 -16.30 -1.07 12.18
N GLU A 154 -16.85 -2.25 11.89
CA GLU A 154 -16.42 -3.06 10.73
C GLU A 154 -16.60 -2.27 9.43
N SER A 155 -17.70 -1.52 9.30
CA SER A 155 -17.98 -0.66 8.15
C SER A 155 -16.93 0.41 7.94
N SER A 156 -16.50 1.09 9.01
CA SER A 156 -15.47 2.13 8.93
C SER A 156 -14.12 1.55 8.52
N LEU A 157 -13.72 0.41 9.10
CA LEU A 157 -12.49 -0.28 8.69
C LEU A 157 -12.54 -0.71 7.21
N VAL A 158 -13.65 -1.26 6.74
CA VAL A 158 -13.84 -1.63 5.34
C VAL A 158 -13.78 -0.40 4.42
N SER A 159 -14.41 0.70 4.81
CA SER A 159 -14.39 1.96 4.04
C SER A 159 -12.97 2.51 3.89
N LEU A 160 -12.21 2.58 4.99
CA LEU A 160 -10.79 2.99 4.97
C LEU A 160 -9.96 2.05 4.10
N THR A 161 -10.23 0.74 4.15
CA THR A 161 -9.51 -0.25 3.33
C THR A 161 -9.82 -0.08 1.84
N LEU A 162 -11.06 0.24 1.47
CA LEU A 162 -11.45 0.52 0.09
C LEU A 162 -10.82 1.81 -0.43
N GLU A 163 -10.75 2.84 0.41
CA GLU A 163 -10.08 4.10 0.10
C GLU A 163 -8.57 3.88 -0.15
N LEU A 164 -7.91 3.16 0.76
CA LEU A 164 -6.52 2.76 0.59
C LEU A 164 -6.31 1.92 -0.68
N ALA A 165 -7.20 0.98 -0.98
CA ALA A 165 -7.13 0.18 -2.21
C ALA A 165 -7.14 1.05 -3.47
N ARG A 166 -7.97 2.11 -3.49
CA ARG A 166 -8.04 3.07 -4.60
C ARG A 166 -6.76 3.90 -4.70
N ALA A 167 -6.27 4.41 -3.58
CA ALA A 167 -5.00 5.15 -3.52
C ALA A 167 -3.82 4.29 -4.02
N THR A 168 -3.71 3.06 -3.55
CA THR A 168 -2.68 2.09 -3.97
C THR A 168 -2.81 1.74 -5.46
N ARG A 169 -4.02 1.56 -5.98
CA ARG A 169 -4.24 1.36 -7.43
C ARG A 169 -3.71 2.54 -8.23
N ASN A 170 -4.04 3.76 -7.83
CA ASN A 170 -3.58 4.98 -8.50
C ASN A 170 -2.04 5.09 -8.43
N ALA A 171 -1.44 4.78 -7.27
CA ALA A 171 0.01 4.75 -7.11
C ALA A 171 0.68 3.78 -8.10
N ILE A 172 0.13 2.58 -8.29
CA ILE A 172 0.65 1.62 -9.29
C ILE A 172 0.56 2.20 -10.70
N LEU A 173 -0.55 2.84 -11.06
CA LEU A 173 -0.73 3.44 -12.38
C LEU A 173 0.28 4.57 -12.62
N TYR A 174 0.46 5.45 -11.64
CA TYR A 174 1.45 6.51 -11.72
C TYR A 174 2.88 5.97 -11.81
N LEU A 175 3.21 4.90 -11.07
CA LEU A 175 4.51 4.26 -11.17
C LEU A 175 4.76 3.69 -12.57
N LEU A 176 3.77 3.00 -13.15
CA LEU A 176 3.88 2.44 -14.50
C LEU A 176 4.10 3.55 -15.54
N GLN A 177 3.34 4.65 -15.45
CA GLN A 177 3.49 5.78 -16.37
C GLN A 177 4.82 6.51 -16.19
N PHE A 178 5.28 6.65 -14.94
CA PHE A 178 6.61 7.19 -14.61
C PHE A 178 7.69 6.38 -15.34
N VAL A 179 7.74 5.06 -15.10
CA VAL A 179 8.75 4.18 -15.71
C VAL A 179 8.66 4.21 -17.23
N HIS A 180 7.45 4.10 -17.80
CA HIS A 180 7.27 4.15 -19.25
C HIS A 180 7.84 5.44 -19.85
N THR A 181 7.53 6.59 -19.23
CA THR A 181 8.00 7.89 -19.73
C THR A 181 9.53 8.00 -19.65
N GLU A 182 10.13 7.54 -18.55
CA GLU A 182 11.60 7.58 -18.37
C GLU A 182 12.33 6.61 -19.30
N GLU A 183 11.81 5.42 -19.53
CA GLU A 183 12.41 4.47 -20.49
C GLU A 183 12.31 4.99 -21.93
N VAL A 184 11.18 5.59 -22.33
CA VAL A 184 11.04 6.22 -23.66
C VAL A 184 12.01 7.39 -23.85
N LYS A 185 12.26 8.19 -22.80
CA LYS A 185 13.28 9.26 -22.85
C LYS A 185 14.67 8.68 -23.09
N LYS A 186 15.07 7.66 -22.31
CA LYS A 186 16.36 6.97 -22.45
C LYS A 186 16.54 6.33 -23.83
N GLU A 187 15.49 5.75 -24.39
CA GLU A 187 15.52 5.17 -25.74
C GLU A 187 15.82 6.24 -26.82
N ARG A 188 15.23 7.43 -26.69
CA ARG A 188 15.46 8.54 -27.63
C ARG A 188 16.87 9.14 -27.54
N GLU A 189 17.45 9.14 -26.35
CA GLU A 189 18.79 9.69 -26.09
C GLU A 189 19.91 8.67 -26.39
N SER A 190 19.57 7.38 -26.49
CA SER A 190 20.54 6.32 -26.79
C SER A 190 21.01 6.40 -28.24
N THR A 191 22.33 6.45 -28.42
CA THR A 191 23.00 6.33 -29.72
C THR A 191 23.34 4.88 -30.10
N GLY A 192 23.11 3.92 -29.19
CA GLY A 192 23.39 2.50 -29.37
C GLY A 192 22.15 1.68 -29.75
N PHE A 193 22.38 0.48 -30.31
CA PHE A 193 21.32 -0.49 -30.56
C PHE A 193 20.72 -0.97 -29.24
N ILE A 194 19.44 -0.68 -29.01
CA ILE A 194 18.67 -1.20 -27.88
C ILE A 194 17.91 -2.44 -28.37
N PRO A 195 18.30 -3.66 -27.96
CA PRO A 195 17.57 -4.86 -28.34
C PRO A 195 16.20 -4.88 -27.65
N THR A 196 15.15 -5.16 -28.42
CA THR A 196 13.81 -5.39 -27.86
C THR A 196 13.80 -6.72 -27.11
N LEU A 197 13.56 -6.66 -25.79
CA LEU A 197 13.35 -7.85 -24.99
C LEU A 197 11.85 -8.20 -25.00
N TYR A 198 11.50 -9.31 -25.63
CA TYR A 198 10.15 -9.84 -25.55
C TYR A 198 9.94 -10.48 -24.17
N ALA A 199 9.13 -9.84 -23.34
CA ALA A 199 8.67 -10.44 -22.09
C ALA A 199 7.52 -11.41 -22.38
N GLN A 200 7.64 -12.66 -21.95
CA GLN A 200 6.56 -13.64 -22.01
C GLN A 200 5.65 -13.49 -20.80
N GLU A 201 4.33 -13.50 -21.01
CA GLU A 201 3.37 -13.58 -19.91
C GLU A 201 3.43 -14.96 -19.25
N ILE A 202 3.42 -14.97 -17.91
CA ILE A 202 3.32 -16.20 -17.14
C ILE A 202 1.88 -16.74 -17.31
N PRO A 203 1.68 -18.03 -17.65
CA PRO A 203 0.36 -18.65 -17.67
C PRO A 203 -0.36 -18.56 -16.33
N ASP A 204 -1.69 -18.48 -16.32
CA ASP A 204 -2.47 -18.32 -15.08
C ASP A 204 -2.27 -19.48 -14.08
N GLU A 205 -2.04 -20.70 -14.57
CA GLU A 205 -1.76 -21.88 -13.74
C GLU A 205 -0.40 -21.84 -13.01
N LEU A 206 0.50 -20.94 -13.43
CA LEU A 206 1.83 -20.74 -12.85
C LEU A 206 1.96 -19.41 -12.09
N LYS A 207 0.88 -18.61 -12.02
CA LYS A 207 0.80 -17.37 -11.23
C LYS A 207 0.39 -17.66 -9.79
#